data_AF-A0A7S4MUW7-F1
#
_entry.id   AF-A0A7S4MUW7-F1
#
_cell.length_a   1.000
_cell.length_b   1.000
_cell.length_c   1.000
_cell.angle_alpha   90.00
_cell.angle_beta   90.00
_cell.angle_gamma   90.00
#
_symmetry.space_group_name_H-M   'P 1'
#
loop_
_entity.id
_entity.type
_entity.pdbx_description
1 polymer ?
#
loop_
_entity_poly.entity_id
_entity_poly.type
_entity_poly.pdbx_seq_one_letter_code
_entity_poly.pdbx_strand_id
1 'polypeptide(L)'
;EVEVAIGGDVAFPGYPHSVSASFASNGEMYAGSAALTRDPVASPMRALGSTLAKMPPVQIHIGLGELLISENVIFATKMAGAGAACELHSYDQMWHVFTMYYEGCEHPKISQLLFA
;
A
#
# COMPACT_ATOMS: atom_id res chain seq x y z
N GLU A 1 -30.98 -1.90 -12.33
CA GLU A 1 -29.61 -1.59 -12.80
C GLU A 1 -28.67 -2.01 -11.69
N VAL A 2 -27.60 -2.76 -12.00
CA VAL A 2 -26.60 -3.13 -10.99
C VAL A 2 -25.61 -1.99 -10.93
N GLU A 3 -25.65 -1.22 -9.84
CA GLU A 3 -24.67 -0.19 -9.57
C GLU A 3 -23.35 -0.88 -9.22
N VAL A 4 -22.42 -0.92 -10.19
CA VAL A 4 -21.09 -1.49 -9.96
C VAL A 4 -20.35 -0.49 -9.07
N ALA A 5 -20.10 -0.89 -7.83
CA ALA A 5 -19.29 -0.11 -6.91
C ALA A 5 -17.95 0.22 -7.60
N ILE A 6 -17.63 1.52 -7.66
CA ILE A 6 -16.33 2.02 -8.09
C ILE A 6 -15.32 1.54 -7.03
N GLY A 7 -14.60 0.46 -7.33
CA GLY A 7 -13.76 -0.25 -6.36
C GLY A 7 -12.34 0.32 -6.15
N GLY A 8 -12.07 1.53 -6.62
CA GLY A 8 -10.91 2.31 -6.19
C GLY A 8 -11.10 2.88 -4.78
N ASP A 9 -10.29 3.86 -4.41
CA ASP A 9 -10.46 4.58 -3.14
C ASP A 9 -10.79 6.06 -3.35
N VAL A 10 -10.94 6.82 -2.26
CA VAL A 10 -11.28 8.25 -2.31
C VAL A 10 -10.23 9.09 -3.05
N ALA A 11 -8.95 8.70 -2.97
CA ALA A 11 -7.84 9.39 -3.63
C ALA A 11 -7.64 8.92 -5.09
N PHE A 12 -7.92 7.66 -5.38
CA PHE A 12 -7.80 7.02 -6.69
C PHE A 12 -9.14 6.39 -7.09
N PRO A 13 -10.15 7.21 -7.44
CA PRO A 13 -11.45 6.72 -7.86
C PRO A 13 -11.34 6.07 -9.25
N GLY A 14 -12.02 4.95 -9.42
CA GLY A 14 -12.10 4.26 -10.71
C GLY A 14 -12.38 2.77 -10.56
N TYR A 15 -12.48 2.07 -11.69
CA TYR A 15 -12.55 0.62 -11.66
C TYR A 15 -11.19 0.04 -11.23
N PRO A 16 -11.16 -0.97 -10.34
CA PRO A 16 -9.91 -1.57 -9.85
C PRO A 16 -8.91 -1.94 -10.95
N HIS A 17 -9.40 -2.52 -12.05
CA HIS A 17 -8.54 -2.92 -13.17
C HIS A 17 -7.91 -1.72 -13.88
N SER A 18 -8.64 -0.61 -14.03
CA SER A 18 -8.14 0.60 -14.69
C SER A 18 -7.10 1.29 -13.81
N VAL A 19 -7.40 1.44 -12.52
CA VAL A 19 -6.48 2.07 -11.55
C VAL A 19 -5.20 1.25 -11.39
N SER A 20 -5.33 -0.08 -11.27
CA SER A 20 -4.17 -0.98 -11.23
C SER A 20 -3.30 -0.89 -12.49
N ALA A 21 -3.91 -0.80 -13.68
CA ALA A 21 -3.16 -0.60 -14.92
C ALA A 21 -2.41 0.74 -14.93
N SER A 22 -3.01 1.81 -14.40
CA SER A 22 -2.33 3.10 -14.23
C SER A 22 -1.13 3.02 -13.28
N PHE A 23 -1.24 2.28 -12.17
CA PHE A 23 -0.10 2.06 -11.25
C PHE A 23 1.04 1.30 -11.92
N ALA A 24 0.73 0.25 -12.69
CA ALA A 24 1.73 -0.48 -13.46
C ALA A 24 2.42 0.42 -14.50
N SER A 25 1.65 1.25 -15.21
CA SER A 25 2.18 2.21 -16.18
C SER A 25 3.08 3.27 -15.52
N ASN A 26 2.71 3.77 -14.34
CA ASN A 26 3.56 4.69 -13.58
C ASN A 26 4.89 4.03 -13.17
N GLY A 27 4.84 2.76 -12.72
CA GLY A 27 6.04 2.00 -12.39
C GLY A 27 6.95 1.79 -13.61
N GLU A 28 6.37 1.52 -14.78
CA GLU A 28 7.10 1.41 -16.03
C GLU A 28 7.71 2.74 -16.47
N MET A 29 6.99 3.86 -16.34
CA MET A 29 7.53 5.19 -16.65
C MET A 29 8.70 5.57 -15.74
N TYR A 30 8.63 5.21 -14.45
CA TYR A 30 9.66 5.54 -13.48
C TYR A 30 10.92 4.68 -13.62
N ALA A 31 10.77 3.35 -13.68
CA ALA A 31 11.89 2.42 -13.62
C ALA A 31 12.25 1.79 -14.98
N GLY A 32 11.35 1.85 -15.96
CA GLY A 32 11.39 1.01 -17.15
C GLY A 32 10.94 -0.44 -16.85
N SER A 33 10.33 -1.11 -17.82
CA SER A 33 9.73 -2.44 -17.63
C SER A 33 10.76 -3.53 -17.25
N ALA A 34 12.00 -3.41 -17.72
CA ALA A 34 13.07 -4.33 -17.36
C ALA A 34 13.47 -4.24 -15.87
N ALA A 35 13.58 -3.02 -15.32
CA ALA A 35 13.93 -2.83 -13.92
C ALA A 35 12.76 -3.19 -13.00
N LEU A 36 11.53 -2.80 -13.34
CA LEU A 36 10.34 -3.11 -12.55
C LEU A 36 10.18 -4.62 -12.25
N THR A 37 10.58 -5.46 -13.21
CA THR A 37 10.44 -6.92 -13.08
C THR A 37 11.60 -7.62 -12.35
N ARG A 38 12.77 -6.98 -12.23
CA ARG A 38 14.02 -7.66 -11.82
C ARG A 38 14.82 -6.94 -10.74
N ASP A 39 14.69 -5.63 -10.64
CA ASP A 39 15.52 -4.81 -9.77
C ASP A 39 14.88 -4.68 -8.37
N PRO A 40 15.49 -5.25 -7.31
CA PRO A 40 14.98 -5.14 -5.95
C PRO A 40 15.07 -3.73 -5.37
N VAL A 41 15.86 -2.83 -5.97
CA VAL A 41 15.93 -1.41 -5.58
C VAL A 41 14.69 -0.67 -6.10
N ALA A 42 14.28 -0.96 -7.34
CA ALA A 42 13.08 -0.36 -7.94
C ALA A 42 11.77 -0.99 -7.40
N SER A 43 11.77 -2.31 -7.16
CA SER A 43 10.63 -3.04 -6.61
C SER A 43 11.06 -3.91 -5.42
N PRO A 44 10.85 -3.44 -4.17
CA PRO A 44 11.16 -4.21 -2.95
C PRO A 44 10.49 -5.58 -2.88
N MET A 45 9.42 -5.80 -3.66
CA MET A 45 8.79 -7.10 -3.85
C MET A 45 9.73 -8.15 -4.47
N ARG A 46 10.82 -7.73 -5.11
CA ARG A 46 11.88 -8.60 -5.63
C ARG A 46 13.06 -8.79 -4.68
N ALA A 47 13.07 -8.10 -3.53
CA ALA A 47 14.15 -8.23 -2.55
C ALA A 47 14.33 -9.67 -2.07
N LEU A 48 15.59 -10.07 -1.93
CA LEU A 48 16.00 -11.36 -1.38
C LEU A 48 15.82 -11.37 0.14
N GLY A 49 15.53 -12.54 0.72
CA GLY A 49 15.41 -12.70 2.17
C GLY A 49 16.67 -12.24 2.92
N SER A 50 17.87 -12.47 2.37
CA SER A 50 19.13 -12.00 2.95
C SER A 50 19.28 -10.48 3.00
N THR A 51 18.56 -9.75 2.14
CA THR A 51 18.47 -8.29 2.17
C THR A 51 17.47 -7.86 3.23
N LEU A 52 16.28 -8.48 3.24
CA LEU A 52 15.22 -8.19 4.21
C LEU A 52 15.66 -8.44 5.66
N ALA A 53 16.40 -9.52 5.91
CA ALA A 53 16.92 -9.87 7.24
C ALA A 53 17.87 -8.81 7.84
N LYS A 54 18.40 -7.90 7.02
CA LYS A 54 19.30 -6.82 7.45
C LYS A 54 18.58 -5.48 7.61
N MET A 55 17.30 -5.40 7.29
CA MET A 55 16.53 -4.17 7.45
C MET A 55 16.39 -3.81 8.94
N PRO A 56 16.32 -2.51 9.28
CA PRO A 56 15.88 -2.11 10.61
C PRO A 56 14.44 -2.58 10.86
N PRO A 57 13.96 -2.58 12.11
CA PRO A 57 12.53 -2.78 12.38
C PRO A 57 11.67 -1.84 11.54
N VAL A 58 10.65 -2.39 10.86
CA VAL A 58 9.76 -1.64 9.97
C VAL A 58 8.34 -1.60 10.53
N GLN A 59 7.69 -0.44 10.43
CA GLN A 59 6.24 -0.31 10.59
C GLN A 59 5.62 0.02 9.23
N ILE A 60 4.55 -0.70 8.89
CA ILE A 60 3.77 -0.50 7.68
C ILE A 60 2.36 -0.10 8.10
N HIS A 61 1.88 1.03 7.59
CA HIS A 61 0.53 1.54 7.85
C HIS A 61 -0.25 1.52 6.54
N ILE A 62 -1.42 0.87 6.54
CA ILE A 62 -2.24 0.71 5.34
C ILE A 62 -3.71 1.00 5.61
N GLY A 63 -4.38 1.57 4.61
CA GLY A 63 -5.83 1.64 4.59
C GLY A 63 -6.42 0.32 4.10
N LEU A 64 -7.54 -0.13 4.67
CA LEU A 64 -8.23 -1.31 4.15
C LEU A 64 -9.06 -1.02 2.88
N GLY A 65 -9.28 0.25 2.57
CA GLY A 65 -10.04 0.70 1.41
C GLY A 65 -9.22 0.96 0.14
N GLU A 66 -7.95 0.57 0.07
CA GLU A 66 -7.06 0.85 -1.07
C GLU A 66 -6.65 -0.40 -1.87
N LEU A 67 -6.24 -0.22 -3.13
CA LEU A 67 -5.82 -1.33 -4.01
C LEU A 67 -4.45 -1.93 -3.67
N LEU A 68 -3.58 -1.18 -2.98
CA LEU A 68 -2.19 -1.59 -2.68
C LEU A 68 -2.07 -2.44 -1.40
N ILE A 69 -3.19 -2.75 -0.74
CA ILE A 69 -3.23 -3.54 0.50
C ILE A 69 -2.48 -4.87 0.37
N SER A 70 -2.72 -5.60 -0.72
CA SER A 70 -2.17 -6.94 -0.91
C SER A 70 -0.64 -6.92 -1.00
N GLU A 71 -0.06 -5.90 -1.64
CA GLU A 71 1.40 -5.79 -1.76
C GLU A 71 2.06 -5.55 -0.39
N ASN A 72 1.46 -4.71 0.45
CA ASN A 72 1.93 -4.46 1.81
C ASN A 72 1.88 -5.72 2.69
N VAL A 73 0.77 -6.48 2.63
CA VAL A 73 0.62 -7.75 3.36
C VAL A 73 1.67 -8.77 2.92
N ILE A 74 1.90 -8.90 1.61
CA ILE A 74 2.90 -9.81 1.06
C ILE A 74 4.31 -9.35 1.48
N PHE A 75 4.62 -8.06 1.41
CA PHE A 75 5.93 -7.54 1.82
C PHE A 75 6.20 -7.78 3.31
N ALA A 76 5.23 -7.49 4.19
CA ALA A 76 5.32 -7.78 5.62
C ALA A 76 5.56 -9.28 5.88
N THR A 77 4.85 -10.15 5.15
CA THR A 77 5.02 -11.61 5.23
C THR A 77 6.42 -12.04 4.80
N LYS A 78 6.96 -11.45 3.72
CA LYS A 78 8.35 -11.71 3.28
C LYS A 78 9.38 -11.27 4.32
N MET A 79 9.17 -10.12 4.96
CA MET A 79 10.04 -9.63 6.03
C MET A 79 10.03 -10.59 7.23
N ALA A 80 8.83 -10.97 7.70
CA ALA A 80 8.67 -11.93 8.78
C ALA A 80 9.33 -13.28 8.46
N GLY A 81 9.13 -13.78 7.24
CA GLY A 81 9.76 -15.02 6.75
C GLY A 81 11.29 -14.95 6.64
N ALA A 82 11.86 -13.75 6.51
CA ALA A 82 13.30 -13.51 6.54
C ALA A 82 13.87 -13.32 7.96
N GLY A 83 13.02 -13.36 8.99
CA GLY A 83 13.41 -13.10 10.39
C GLY A 83 13.58 -11.63 10.73
N ALA A 84 13.10 -10.71 9.89
CA ALA A 84 13.14 -9.27 10.15
C ALA A 84 11.96 -8.84 11.02
N ALA A 85 12.17 -7.83 11.86
CA ALA A 85 11.10 -7.23 12.66
C ALA A 85 10.20 -6.34 11.79
N CYS A 86 8.91 -6.67 11.71
CA CYS A 86 7.94 -5.92 10.94
C CYS A 86 6.60 -5.89 11.69
N GLU A 87 6.00 -4.70 11.82
CA GLU A 87 4.63 -4.52 12.29
C GLU A 87 3.78 -4.00 11.14
N LEU A 88 2.60 -4.61 10.95
CA LEU A 88 1.62 -4.18 9.95
C LEU A 88 0.38 -3.64 10.69
N HIS A 89 0.12 -2.36 10.51
CA HIS A 89 -1.01 -1.64 11.10
C HIS A 89 -2.04 -1.36 10.01
N SER A 90 -3.22 -1.98 10.14
CA SER A 90 -4.32 -1.83 9.21
C SER A 90 -5.42 -0.93 9.78
N TYR A 91 -5.87 0.02 8.98
CA TYR A 91 -6.89 0.99 9.36
C TYR A 91 -8.14 0.79 8.52
N ASP A 92 -9.23 0.38 9.17
CA ASP A 92 -10.51 0.20 8.49
C ASP A 92 -11.03 1.53 7.94
N GLN A 93 -11.72 1.46 6.80
CA GLN A 93 -12.30 2.61 6.09
C GLN A 93 -11.31 3.70 5.67
N MET A 94 -9.99 3.48 5.81
CA MET A 94 -8.97 4.42 5.33
C MET A 94 -8.55 4.12 3.90
N TRP A 95 -8.22 5.19 3.15
CA TRP A 95 -7.78 5.17 1.75
C TRP A 95 -6.25 5.31 1.62
N HIS A 96 -5.74 5.26 0.39
CA HIS A 96 -4.31 5.41 0.11
C HIS A 96 -3.73 6.69 0.70
N VAL A 97 -2.67 6.55 1.51
CA VAL A 97 -1.91 7.66 2.12
C VAL A 97 -2.80 8.58 2.96
N PHE A 98 -3.80 8.02 3.65
CA PHE A 98 -4.70 8.77 4.54
C PHE A 98 -3.97 9.66 5.56
N THR A 99 -2.76 9.26 5.99
CA THR A 99 -1.92 10.00 6.94
C THR A 99 -1.47 11.37 6.45
N MET A 100 -1.42 11.59 5.13
CA MET A 100 -1.11 12.90 4.54
C MET A 100 -2.24 13.92 4.77
N TYR A 101 -3.47 13.45 4.98
CA TYR A 101 -4.66 14.31 5.09
C TYR A 101 -5.00 14.69 6.53
N TYR A 102 -3.98 14.86 7.38
CA TYR A 102 -4.11 15.16 8.81
C TYR A 102 -4.89 16.47 9.12
N GLU A 103 -5.07 17.35 8.15
CA GLU A 103 -5.98 18.51 8.24
C GLU A 103 -7.45 18.09 8.56
N GLY A 104 -7.79 16.80 8.38
CA GLY A 104 -9.06 16.20 8.78
C GLY A 104 -9.08 15.57 10.18
N CYS A 105 -7.95 15.40 10.87
CA CYS A 105 -7.91 14.79 12.21
C CYS A 105 -8.44 15.71 13.31
N GLU A 106 -8.48 17.02 13.09
CA GLU A 106 -9.20 17.97 13.95
C GLU A 106 -10.67 18.18 13.51
N HIS A 107 -11.11 17.53 12.43
CA HIS A 107 -12.52 17.54 12.04
C HIS A 107 -13.31 16.66 13.03
N PRO A 108 -14.32 17.21 13.76
CA PRO A 108 -14.99 16.51 14.87
C PRO A 108 -15.62 15.16 14.51
N LYS A 109 -15.86 14.90 13.21
CA LYS A 109 -16.43 13.65 12.71
C LYS A 109 -15.40 12.56 12.35
N ILE A 110 -14.13 12.91 12.09
CA ILE A 110 -13.09 11.96 11.66
C ILE A 110 -12.24 11.50 12.86
N SER A 111 -12.00 12.37 13.83
CA SER A 111 -11.28 12.01 15.07
C SER A 111 -11.96 10.90 15.88
N GLN A 112 -13.28 10.77 15.79
CA GLN A 112 -14.05 9.70 16.46
C GLN A 112 -13.93 8.33 15.78
N LEU A 113 -13.55 8.27 14.50
CA LEU A 113 -13.41 7.01 13.76
C LEU A 113 -11.99 6.44 13.83
N LEU A 114 -10.98 7.26 14.12
CA LEU A 114 -9.57 6.85 14.15
C LEU A 114 -9.10 6.30 15.51
N PHE A 115 -9.87 6.49 16.58
CA PHE A 115 -9.50 6.11 17.95
C PHE A 115 -10.60 5.34 18.71
N ALA A 116 -11.59 4.77 18.01
CA ALA A 116 -12.63 3.92 18.57
C ALA A 116 -12.37 2.44 18.32
#